data_AF-A0A5A5U081-F1
#
_entry.id   AF-A0A5A5U081-F1
#
_cell.length_a   1.000
_cell.length_b   1.000
_cell.length_c   1.000
_cell.angle_alpha   90.00
_cell.angle_beta   90.00
_cell.angle_gamma   90.00
#
_symmetry.space_group_name_H-M   'P 1'
#
loop_
_entity.id
_entity.type
_entity.pdbx_description
1 polymer ?
#
loop_
_entity_poly.entity_id
_entity_poly.type
_entity_poly.pdbx_seq_one_letter_code
_entity_poly.pdbx_strand_id
1 'polypeptide(L)'
;MNRDTLQKFGLSDEQVNQVMAEHGKDLEKSKAVESELEQVKQQNTELTSQITDRDKQLKDLSGKAGDDEELQSQIKALQEQNKQSKTDYEANIATLKRDGAIELALREAQAKNPKAVKALLNGDIISVDDSGVHGLKEQLEQLKESDSYLFNIEPEPKPGLKITPSGNPGGGVNAEKNIADMSLEEMTAEYQKNPALFG
;
A
#
# COMPACT_ATOMS: atom_id res chain seq x y z
N MET A 1 12.14 -8.26 -0.74
CA MET A 1 13.22 -8.46 -1.73
C MET A 1 14.46 -9.04 -1.04
N ASN A 2 15.31 -9.79 -1.74
CA ASN A 2 16.53 -10.36 -1.15
C ASN A 2 17.80 -9.86 -1.87
N ARG A 3 18.93 -9.91 -1.16
CA ARG A 3 20.23 -9.40 -1.61
C ARG A 3 20.65 -10.02 -2.95
N ASP A 4 20.53 -11.34 -3.06
CA ASP A 4 20.94 -12.10 -4.24
C ASP A 4 20.16 -11.69 -5.50
N THR A 5 18.88 -11.33 -5.35
CA THR A 5 18.06 -10.87 -6.49
C THR A 5 18.53 -9.50 -6.95
N LEU A 6 18.85 -8.59 -6.02
CA LEU A 6 19.34 -7.25 -6.34
C LEU A 6 20.74 -7.28 -6.98
N GLN A 7 21.62 -8.15 -6.51
CA GLN A 7 22.94 -8.37 -7.13
C GLN A 7 22.82 -8.99 -8.53
N LYS A 8 21.87 -9.93 -8.74
CA LYS A 8 21.57 -10.47 -10.08
C LYS A 8 21.01 -9.43 -11.04
N PHE A 9 20.38 -8.37 -10.53
CA PHE A 9 19.95 -7.20 -11.32
C PHE A 9 21.08 -6.21 -11.60
N GLY A 10 22.30 -6.50 -11.18
CA GLY A 10 23.48 -5.70 -11.49
C GLY A 10 23.68 -4.49 -10.56
N LEU A 11 22.94 -4.41 -9.44
CA LEU A 11 23.16 -3.36 -8.45
C LEU A 11 24.50 -3.57 -7.73
N SER A 12 25.21 -2.47 -7.48
CA SER A 12 26.44 -2.49 -6.67
C SER A 12 26.12 -2.83 -5.21
N ASP A 13 27.10 -3.35 -4.46
CA ASP A 13 26.91 -3.70 -3.05
C ASP A 13 26.39 -2.52 -2.20
N GLU A 14 26.76 -1.30 -2.58
CA GLU A 14 26.35 -0.07 -1.91
C GLU A 14 24.88 0.28 -2.21
N GLN A 15 24.47 0.14 -3.47
CA GLN A 15 23.06 0.29 -3.87
C GLN A 15 22.17 -0.80 -3.26
N VAL A 16 22.66 -2.04 -3.22
CA VAL A 16 21.97 -3.17 -2.58
C VAL A 16 21.77 -2.91 -1.09
N ASN A 17 22.78 -2.38 -0.39
CA ASN A 17 22.66 -2.02 1.02
C ASN A 17 21.59 -0.95 1.24
N GLN A 18 21.56 0.07 0.37
CA GLN A 18 20.60 1.17 0.47
C GLN A 18 19.15 0.70 0.21
N VAL A 19 18.94 -0.13 -0.82
CA VAL A 19 17.62 -0.73 -1.12
C VAL A 19 17.16 -1.64 0.01
N MET A 20 18.04 -2.49 0.55
CA MET A 20 17.69 -3.37 1.66
C MET A 20 17.38 -2.59 2.94
N ALA A 21 18.02 -1.44 3.17
CA ALA A 21 17.72 -0.57 4.30
C ALA A 21 16.34 0.09 4.18
N GLU A 22 15.99 0.65 3.02
CA GLU A 22 14.66 1.22 2.79
C GLU A 22 13.56 0.14 2.81
N HIS A 23 13.80 -1.00 2.16
CA HIS A 23 12.88 -2.15 2.22
C HIS A 23 12.70 -2.66 3.66
N GLY A 24 13.75 -2.64 4.48
CA GLY A 24 13.66 -2.96 5.90
C GLY A 24 12.73 -2.01 6.65
N LYS A 25 12.86 -0.69 6.42
CA LYS A 25 11.97 0.32 7.03
C LYS A 25 10.52 0.13 6.60
N ASP A 26 10.27 -0.16 5.33
CA ASP A 26 8.90 -0.33 4.83
C ASP A 26 8.28 -1.65 5.30
N LEU A 27 9.07 -2.73 5.39
CA LEU A 27 8.62 -3.98 5.99
C LEU A 27 8.24 -3.79 7.46
N GLU A 28 9.05 -3.05 8.23
CA GLU A 28 8.74 -2.75 9.64
C GLU A 28 7.47 -1.91 9.79
N LYS A 29 7.26 -0.91 8.92
CA LYS A 29 5.99 -0.16 8.87
C LYS A 29 4.80 -1.08 8.53
N SER A 30 4.96 -1.98 7.56
CA SER A 30 3.90 -2.91 7.16
C SER A 30 3.53 -3.85 8.30
N LYS A 31 4.53 -4.43 8.98
CA LYS A 31 4.31 -5.28 10.16
C LYS A 31 3.65 -4.53 11.32
N ALA A 32 4.01 -3.27 11.54
CA ALA A 32 3.35 -2.45 12.56
C ALA A 32 1.85 -2.29 12.26
N VAL A 33 1.50 -1.99 11.00
CA VAL A 33 0.10 -1.90 10.56
C VAL A 33 -0.63 -3.24 10.69
N GLU A 34 0.00 -4.35 10.28
CA GLU A 34 -0.58 -5.69 10.46
C GLU A 34 -0.83 -6.03 11.93
N SER A 35 0.12 -5.71 12.81
CA SER A 35 0.01 -5.93 14.25
C SER A 35 -1.13 -5.09 14.86
N GLU A 36 -1.22 -3.81 14.50
CA GLU A 36 -2.33 -2.95 14.94
C GLU A 36 -3.68 -3.48 14.45
N LEU A 37 -3.74 -3.93 13.19
CA LEU A 37 -4.95 -4.51 12.62
C LEU A 37 -5.39 -5.78 13.36
N GLU A 38 -4.44 -6.65 13.71
CA GLU A 38 -4.73 -7.87 14.47
C GLU A 38 -5.17 -7.55 15.90
N GLN A 39 -4.54 -6.57 16.55
CA GLN A 39 -4.96 -6.09 17.87
C GLN A 39 -6.39 -5.53 17.83
N VAL A 40 -6.72 -4.74 16.81
CA VAL A 40 -8.07 -4.18 16.61
C VAL A 40 -9.10 -5.30 16.36
N LYS A 41 -8.75 -6.35 15.60
CA LYS A 41 -9.62 -7.53 15.42
C LYS A 41 -9.87 -8.28 16.72
N GLN A 42 -8.83 -8.49 17.53
CA GLN A 42 -8.96 -9.15 18.83
C GLN A 42 -9.84 -8.33 19.78
N GLN A 43 -9.58 -7.02 19.90
CA GLN A 43 -10.39 -6.11 20.70
C GLN A 43 -11.85 -6.12 20.26
N ASN A 44 -12.12 -6.14 18.95
CA ASN A 44 -13.49 -6.23 18.43
C ASN A 44 -14.16 -7.57 18.80
N THR A 45 -13.45 -8.68 18.70
CA THR A 45 -13.97 -9.99 19.08
C THR A 45 -14.36 -10.01 20.56
N GLU A 46 -13.51 -9.45 21.41
CA GLU A 46 -13.75 -9.34 22.85
C GLU A 46 -14.93 -8.41 23.17
N LEU A 47 -14.99 -7.22 22.56
CA LEU A 47 -16.11 -6.28 22.70
C LEU A 47 -17.43 -6.90 22.23
N THR A 48 -17.42 -7.62 21.11
CA THR A 48 -18.59 -8.33 20.59
C THR A 48 -19.08 -9.41 21.55
N SER A 49 -18.15 -10.14 22.19
CA SER A 49 -18.49 -11.10 23.25
C SER A 49 -19.13 -10.41 24.45
N GLN A 50 -18.55 -9.30 24.91
CA GLN A 50 -19.08 -8.54 26.04
C GLN A 50 -20.48 -7.98 25.77
N ILE A 51 -20.74 -7.45 24.56
CA ILE A 51 -22.09 -7.00 24.16
C ILE A 51 -23.07 -8.17 24.20
N THR A 52 -22.67 -9.32 23.66
CA THR A 52 -23.51 -10.53 23.65
C THR A 52 -23.85 -11.01 25.06
N ASP A 53 -22.89 -10.96 25.99
CA ASP A 53 -23.12 -11.34 27.37
C ASP A 53 -24.00 -10.33 28.12
N ARG A 54 -23.84 -9.02 27.85
CA ARG A 54 -24.76 -7.99 28.36
C ARG A 54 -26.18 -8.20 27.86
N ASP A 55 -26.37 -8.57 26.59
CA ASP A 55 -27.70 -8.86 26.05
C ASP A 55 -28.36 -10.07 26.72
N LYS A 56 -27.59 -11.11 27.03
CA LYS A 56 -28.10 -12.24 27.83
C LYS A 56 -28.54 -11.77 29.22
N GLN A 57 -27.71 -10.98 29.90
CA GLN A 57 -28.03 -10.45 31.22
C GLN A 57 -29.27 -9.55 31.21
N LEU A 58 -29.42 -8.69 30.20
CA LEU A 58 -30.61 -7.84 30.03
C LEU A 58 -31.86 -8.68 29.77
N LYS A 59 -31.75 -9.76 29.00
CA LYS A 59 -32.87 -10.68 28.77
C LYS A 59 -33.28 -11.40 30.05
N ASP A 60 -32.32 -11.86 30.84
CA ASP A 60 -32.58 -12.48 32.15
C ASP A 60 -33.19 -11.46 33.14
N LEU A 61 -32.72 -10.22 33.14
CA LEU A 61 -33.28 -9.13 33.94
C LEU A 61 -34.72 -8.82 33.51
N SER A 62 -35.01 -8.76 32.20
CA SER A 62 -36.37 -8.54 31.70
C SER A 62 -37.33 -9.63 32.16
N GLY A 63 -36.87 -10.88 32.20
CA GLY A 63 -37.66 -12.00 32.74
C GLY A 63 -37.92 -11.91 34.25
N LYS A 64 -37.01 -11.28 35.01
CA LYS A 64 -37.12 -11.10 36.47
C LYS A 64 -37.86 -9.82 36.88
N ALA A 65 -37.93 -8.84 35.99
CA ALA A 65 -38.52 -7.53 36.22
C ALA A 65 -40.04 -7.55 36.46
N GLY A 66 -40.72 -8.64 36.06
CA GLY A 66 -42.17 -8.74 36.15
C GLY A 66 -42.87 -7.62 35.36
N ASP A 67 -43.88 -7.02 35.98
CA ASP A 67 -44.75 -5.99 35.37
C ASP A 67 -44.29 -4.54 35.65
N ASP A 68 -43.06 -4.34 36.13
CA ASP A 68 -42.52 -2.99 36.33
C ASP A 68 -42.26 -2.33 34.95
N GLU A 69 -43.20 -1.49 34.52
CA GLU A 69 -43.18 -0.84 33.21
C GLU A 69 -41.94 0.04 33.01
N GLU A 70 -41.47 0.72 34.07
CA GLU A 70 -40.30 1.59 34.00
C GLU A 70 -39.03 0.76 33.79
N LEU A 71 -38.88 -0.33 34.56
CA LEU A 71 -37.74 -1.23 34.43
C LEU A 71 -37.74 -1.95 33.08
N GLN A 72 -38.90 -2.41 32.59
CA GLN A 72 -39.05 -3.03 31.27
C GLN A 72 -38.70 -2.05 30.15
N SER A 73 -39.09 -0.78 30.28
CA SER A 73 -38.76 0.28 29.31
C SER A 73 -37.25 0.53 29.27
N GLN A 74 -36.59 0.65 30.43
CA GLN A 74 -35.14 0.83 30.52
C GLN A 74 -34.38 -0.37 29.92
N ILE A 75 -34.84 -1.60 30.19
CA ILE A 75 -34.19 -2.80 29.62
C ILE A 75 -34.31 -2.83 28.10
N LYS A 76 -35.47 -2.47 27.53
CA LYS A 76 -35.63 -2.36 26.08
C LYS A 76 -34.72 -1.28 25.48
N ALA A 77 -34.61 -0.12 26.13
CA ALA A 77 -33.71 0.94 25.68
C ALA A 77 -32.26 0.49 25.68
N LEU A 78 -31.82 -0.22 26.73
CA LEU A 78 -30.47 -0.78 26.82
C LEU A 78 -30.20 -1.86 25.76
N GLN A 79 -31.18 -2.71 25.46
CA GLN A 79 -31.06 -3.71 24.38
C GLN A 79 -30.92 -3.04 23.01
N GLU A 80 -31.66 -1.97 22.74
CA GLU A 80 -31.56 -1.24 21.49
C GLU A 80 -30.23 -0.50 21.38
N GLN A 81 -29.77 0.12 22.46
CA GLN A 81 -28.46 0.78 22.52
C GLN A 81 -27.32 -0.23 22.28
N ASN A 82 -27.40 -1.44 22.83
CA ASN A 82 -26.41 -2.50 22.59
C ASN A 82 -26.40 -2.93 21.11
N LYS A 83 -27.57 -3.10 20.47
CA LYS A 83 -27.66 -3.40 19.04
C LYS A 83 -27.03 -2.31 18.18
N GLN A 84 -27.39 -1.05 18.44
CA GLN A 84 -26.83 0.08 17.70
C GLN A 84 -25.31 0.14 17.87
N SER A 85 -24.82 -0.02 19.11
CA SER A 85 -23.38 -0.05 19.40
C SER A 85 -22.68 -1.15 18.62
N LYS A 86 -23.27 -2.36 18.57
CA LYS A 86 -22.72 -3.48 17.79
C LYS A 86 -22.62 -3.15 16.30
N THR A 87 -23.69 -2.63 15.71
CA THR A 87 -23.71 -2.23 14.30
C THR A 87 -22.69 -1.13 14.00
N ASP A 88 -22.59 -0.12 14.87
CA ASP A 88 -21.63 0.97 14.71
C ASP A 88 -20.18 0.47 14.81
N TYR A 89 -19.88 -0.44 15.75
CA TYR A 89 -18.55 -1.04 15.87
C TYR A 89 -18.19 -1.89 14.64
N GLU A 90 -19.11 -2.74 14.18
CA GLU A 90 -18.91 -3.56 12.97
C GLU A 90 -18.64 -2.67 11.74
N ALA A 91 -19.40 -1.57 11.57
CA ALA A 91 -19.22 -0.61 10.50
C ALA A 91 -17.88 0.16 10.60
N ASN A 92 -17.49 0.60 11.79
CA ASN A 92 -16.21 1.27 12.02
C ASN A 92 -15.03 0.36 11.71
N ILE A 93 -15.11 -0.92 12.09
CA ILE A 93 -14.05 -1.90 11.82
C ILE A 93 -13.95 -2.22 10.34
N ALA A 94 -15.08 -2.39 9.65
CA ALA A 94 -15.09 -2.56 8.21
C ALA A 94 -14.45 -1.35 7.51
N THR A 95 -14.77 -0.14 7.96
CA THR A 95 -14.19 1.12 7.45
C THR A 95 -12.68 1.18 7.68
N LEU A 96 -12.21 0.89 8.89
CA LEU A 96 -10.78 0.87 9.24
C LEU A 96 -10.00 -0.16 8.41
N LYS A 97 -10.53 -1.38 8.28
CA LYS A 97 -9.92 -2.42 7.43
C LYS A 97 -9.83 -1.95 5.98
N ARG A 98 -10.90 -1.36 5.45
CA ARG A 98 -10.94 -0.85 4.07
C ARG A 98 -9.93 0.27 3.87
N ASP A 99 -9.92 1.26 4.74
CA ASP A 99 -9.05 2.42 4.62
C ASP A 99 -7.58 2.02 4.77
N GLY A 100 -7.24 1.14 5.72
CA GLY A 100 -5.89 0.63 5.89
C GLY A 100 -5.39 -0.15 4.67
N ALA A 101 -6.24 -1.01 4.09
CA ALA A 101 -5.90 -1.74 2.88
C ALA A 101 -5.73 -0.82 1.66
N ILE A 102 -6.59 0.19 1.51
CA ILE A 102 -6.45 1.22 0.48
C ILE A 102 -5.11 1.95 0.64
N GLU A 103 -4.77 2.39 1.85
CA GLU A 103 -3.51 3.07 2.10
C GLU A 103 -2.28 2.18 1.81
N LEU A 104 -2.34 0.91 2.20
CA LEU A 104 -1.26 -0.04 1.93
C LEU A 104 -1.09 -0.23 0.41
N ALA A 105 -2.16 -0.50 -0.32
CA ALA A 105 -2.10 -0.71 -1.76
C ALA A 105 -1.63 0.53 -2.52
N LEU A 106 -2.01 1.73 -2.07
CA LEU A 106 -1.53 2.99 -2.65
C LEU A 106 -0.03 3.21 -2.43
N ARG A 107 0.49 2.80 -1.26
CA ARG A 107 1.93 2.83 -0.99
C ARG A 107 2.68 1.82 -1.85
N GLU A 108 2.17 0.59 -1.96
CA GLU A 108 2.73 -0.45 -2.82
C GLU A 108 2.72 -0.05 -4.30
N ALA A 109 1.67 0.63 -4.75
CA ALA A 109 1.56 1.19 -6.09
C ALA A 109 2.45 2.43 -6.30
N GLN A 110 3.15 2.91 -5.27
CA GLN A 110 3.99 4.10 -5.29
C GLN A 110 3.24 5.36 -5.77
N ALA A 111 1.99 5.53 -5.30
CA ALA A 111 1.19 6.71 -5.60
C ALA A 111 1.89 7.99 -5.10
N LYS A 112 2.08 8.99 -5.98
CA LYS A 112 2.70 10.28 -5.64
C LYS A 112 1.89 11.07 -4.64
N ASN A 113 0.56 10.99 -4.74
CA ASN A 113 -0.38 11.56 -3.79
C ASN A 113 -1.48 10.53 -3.49
N PRO A 114 -1.30 9.70 -2.45
CA PRO A 114 -2.27 8.67 -2.08
C PRO A 114 -3.68 9.22 -1.87
N LYS A 115 -3.83 10.44 -1.34
CA LYS A 115 -5.15 11.06 -1.13
C LYS A 115 -5.85 11.36 -2.45
N ALA A 116 -5.12 11.85 -3.44
CA ALA A 116 -5.67 12.14 -4.77
C ALA A 116 -6.03 10.85 -5.51
N VAL A 117 -5.13 9.85 -5.49
CA VAL A 117 -5.40 8.55 -6.13
C VAL A 117 -6.56 7.84 -5.45
N LYS A 118 -6.66 7.88 -4.11
CA LYS A 118 -7.81 7.35 -3.36
C LYS A 118 -9.14 7.95 -3.82
N ALA A 119 -9.17 9.24 -4.15
CA ALA A 119 -10.40 9.91 -4.60
C ALA A 119 -10.85 9.48 -6.01
N LEU A 120 -9.96 8.87 -6.80
CA LEU A 120 -10.26 8.34 -8.12
C LEU A 120 -10.72 6.88 -8.08
N LEU A 121 -10.57 6.21 -6.93
CA LEU A 121 -11.04 4.84 -6.74
C LEU A 121 -12.55 4.81 -6.53
N ASN A 122 -13.21 3.84 -7.16
CA ASN A 122 -14.61 3.53 -6.95
C ASN A 122 -14.77 2.70 -5.67
N GLY A 123 -15.27 3.36 -4.62
CA GLY A 123 -15.52 2.76 -3.32
C GLY A 123 -16.58 1.65 -3.32
N ASP A 124 -17.48 1.61 -4.32
CA ASP A 124 -18.56 0.61 -4.42
C ASP A 124 -18.06 -0.76 -4.91
N ILE A 125 -16.92 -0.76 -5.61
CA ILE A 125 -16.28 -1.98 -6.15
C ILE A 125 -15.31 -2.58 -5.12
N ILE A 126 -14.86 -1.77 -4.15
CA ILE A 126 -13.92 -2.20 -3.11
C ILE A 126 -14.70 -2.91 -2.01
N SER A 127 -14.62 -4.24 -1.97
CA SER A 127 -15.15 -5.04 -0.88
C SER A 127 -14.04 -5.46 0.08
N VAL A 128 -14.41 -5.60 1.35
CA VAL A 128 -13.54 -6.10 2.41
C VAL A 128 -14.23 -7.28 3.06
N ASP A 129 -13.56 -8.42 3.05
CA ASP A 129 -14.00 -9.62 3.76
C ASP A 129 -12.86 -10.17 4.63
N ASP A 130 -13.06 -11.36 5.20
CA ASP A 130 -12.07 -12.01 6.06
C ASP A 130 -10.84 -12.51 5.29
N SER A 131 -10.93 -12.63 3.96
CA SER A 131 -9.84 -13.04 3.07
C SER A 131 -9.01 -11.88 2.53
N GLY A 132 -9.51 -10.65 2.62
CA GLY A 132 -8.75 -9.45 2.26
C GLY A 132 -9.61 -8.37 1.59
N VAL A 133 -8.96 -7.56 0.76
CA VAL A 133 -9.60 -6.47 0.01
C VAL A 133 -9.60 -6.79 -1.47
N HIS A 134 -10.78 -6.74 -2.07
CA HIS A 134 -11.01 -7.12 -3.46
C HIS A 134 -11.33 -5.89 -4.32
N GLY A 135 -11.05 -5.98 -5.62
CA GLY A 135 -11.38 -4.93 -6.59
C GLY A 135 -10.50 -3.67 -6.49
N LEU A 136 -9.63 -3.58 -5.48
CA LEU A 136 -8.70 -2.47 -5.30
C LEU A 136 -7.49 -2.58 -6.24
N LYS A 137 -6.95 -3.79 -6.40
CA LYS A 137 -5.76 -4.03 -7.23
C LYS A 137 -6.05 -3.75 -8.70
N GLU A 138 -7.17 -4.25 -9.20
CA GLU A 138 -7.60 -4.06 -10.59
C GLU A 138 -7.78 -2.59 -10.92
N GLN A 139 -8.36 -1.81 -9.99
CA GLN A 139 -8.52 -0.37 -10.16
C GLN A 139 -7.18 0.37 -10.18
N LEU A 140 -6.24 -0.02 -9.31
CA LEU A 140 -4.91 0.60 -9.28
C LEU A 140 -4.12 0.31 -10.57
N GLU A 141 -4.22 -0.89 -11.13
CA GLU A 141 -3.59 -1.21 -12.42
C GLU A 141 -4.22 -0.41 -13.57
N GLN A 142 -5.56 -0.29 -13.62
CA GLN A 142 -6.22 0.56 -14.61
C GLN A 142 -5.79 2.02 -14.49
N LEU A 143 -5.68 2.55 -13.27
CA LEU A 143 -5.21 3.91 -13.04
C LEU A 143 -3.75 4.10 -13.43
N LYS A 144 -2.88 3.08 -13.27
CA LYS A 144 -1.50 3.16 -13.74
C LYS A 144 -1.42 3.23 -15.26
N GLU A 145 -2.33 2.57 -15.98
CA GLU A 145 -2.41 2.63 -17.44
C GLU A 145 -2.99 3.97 -17.93
N SER A 146 -4.07 4.47 -17.32
CA SER A 146 -4.74 5.70 -17.75
C SER A 146 -4.03 6.97 -17.28
N ASP A 147 -3.57 6.98 -16.02
CA ASP A 147 -3.09 8.14 -15.28
C ASP A 147 -1.72 7.85 -14.66
N SER A 148 -0.84 7.26 -15.46
CA SER A 148 0.52 6.86 -15.12
C SER A 148 1.33 7.94 -14.36
N TYR A 149 1.06 9.22 -14.66
CA TYR A 149 1.70 10.37 -14.00
C TYR A 149 1.40 10.48 -12.50
N LEU A 150 0.33 9.85 -12.00
CA LEU A 150 -0.03 9.83 -10.58
C LEU A 150 0.84 8.88 -9.75
N PHE A 151 1.58 7.99 -10.41
CA PHE A 151 2.43 6.99 -9.77
C PHE A 151 3.90 7.28 -10.05
N ASN A 152 4.76 6.91 -9.11
CA ASN A 152 6.19 6.84 -9.36
C ASN A 152 6.48 5.56 -10.13
N ILE A 153 6.28 5.62 -11.44
CA ILE A 153 6.69 4.54 -12.34
C ILE A 153 8.19 4.70 -12.52
N GLU A 154 8.97 3.75 -11.99
CA GLU A 154 10.39 3.70 -12.32
C GLU A 154 10.52 3.63 -13.85
N PRO A 155 11.33 4.50 -14.48
CA PRO A 155 11.57 4.38 -15.91
C PRO A 155 12.13 2.99 -16.15
N GLU A 156 11.50 2.23 -17.07
CA GLU A 156 12.05 0.96 -17.51
C GLU A 156 13.55 1.14 -17.81
N PRO A 157 14.43 0.23 -17.35
CA PRO A 157 15.85 0.32 -17.64
C PRO A 157 16.02 0.29 -19.16
N LYS A 158 16.20 1.48 -19.76
CA LYS A 158 16.49 1.59 -21.18
C LYS A 158 17.73 0.73 -21.44
N PRO A 159 17.72 -0.17 -22.44
CA PRO A 159 18.90 -0.94 -22.78
C PRO A 159 20.08 0.01 -22.94
N GLY A 160 21.14 -0.19 -22.15
CA GLY A 160 22.33 0.65 -22.23
C GLY A 160 22.86 0.63 -23.66
N LEU A 161 22.78 1.77 -24.34
CA LEU A 161 23.36 1.95 -25.67
C LEU A 161 24.87 1.79 -25.55
N LYS A 162 25.39 0.63 -25.95
CA LYS A 162 26.83 0.40 -26.08
C LYS A 162 27.35 1.18 -27.28
N ILE A 163 27.88 2.37 -27.03
CA ILE A 163 28.62 3.13 -28.03
C ILE A 163 30.00 2.47 -28.14
N THR A 164 30.21 1.61 -29.14
CA THR A 164 31.55 1.19 -29.53
C THR A 164 32.12 2.25 -30.49
N PRO A 165 33.29 2.85 -30.20
CA PRO A 165 33.92 3.77 -31.13
C PRO A 165 34.38 2.98 -32.36
N SER A 166 33.68 3.12 -33.48
CA SER A 166 34.14 2.56 -34.75
C SER A 166 35.15 3.54 -35.35
N GLY A 167 36.44 3.36 -35.05
CA GLY A 167 37.49 4.14 -35.70
C GLY A 167 38.86 4.14 -35.01
N ASN A 168 39.79 3.36 -35.59
CA ASN A 168 41.27 3.40 -35.49
C ASN A 168 41.96 2.81 -34.23
N PRO A 169 42.77 1.73 -34.33
CA PRO A 169 43.50 1.16 -33.21
C PRO A 169 44.82 1.92 -33.01
N GLY A 170 44.79 2.90 -32.12
CA GLY A 170 45.97 3.69 -31.76
C GLY A 170 45.94 4.14 -30.31
N GLY A 171 46.26 3.22 -29.40
CA GLY A 171 46.83 3.49 -28.07
C GLY A 171 46.05 4.41 -27.11
N GLY A 172 45.32 3.81 -26.17
CA GLY A 172 44.92 4.48 -24.93
C GLY A 172 43.54 4.08 -24.42
N VAL A 173 43.52 3.23 -23.38
CA VAL A 173 42.41 2.96 -22.44
C VAL A 173 40.97 3.00 -23.00
N ASN A 174 40.43 1.82 -23.33
CA ASN A 174 39.00 1.62 -23.52
C ASN A 174 38.28 1.83 -22.17
N ALA A 175 37.77 3.04 -21.92
CA ALA A 175 36.79 3.27 -20.88
C ALA A 175 35.41 3.34 -21.55
N GLU A 176 34.63 2.26 -21.41
CA GLU A 176 33.20 2.27 -21.71
C GLU A 176 32.54 3.30 -20.78
N LYS A 177 32.19 4.49 -21.29
CA LYS A 177 31.41 5.49 -20.55
C LYS A 177 29.94 5.37 -20.95
N ASN A 178 29.06 5.21 -19.96
CA ASN A 178 27.63 5.34 -20.19
C ASN A 178 27.27 6.81 -20.37
N ILE A 179 26.23 7.08 -21.15
CA ILE A 179 25.67 8.43 -21.35
C ILE A 179 25.22 9.04 -20.00
N ALA A 180 24.82 8.19 -19.05
CA ALA A 180 24.45 8.60 -17.69
C ALA A 180 25.64 9.14 -16.86
N ASP A 181 26.87 8.80 -17.24
CA ASP A 181 28.09 9.23 -16.55
C ASP A 181 28.76 10.43 -17.24
N MET A 182 28.15 10.97 -18.31
CA MET A 182 28.67 12.11 -19.06
C MET A 182 28.12 13.43 -18.52
N SER A 183 29.00 14.41 -18.41
CA SER A 183 28.60 15.80 -18.16
C SER A 183 27.79 16.38 -19.32
N LEU A 184 27.04 17.46 -19.07
CA LEU A 184 26.24 18.15 -20.08
C LEU A 184 27.09 18.65 -21.27
N GLU A 185 28.32 19.07 -21.00
CA GLU A 185 29.28 19.50 -22.02
C GLU A 185 29.72 18.32 -22.91
N GLU A 186 30.02 17.17 -22.30
CA GLU A 186 30.38 15.94 -23.01
C GLU A 186 29.20 15.43 -23.87
N MET A 187 27.98 15.52 -23.35
CA MET A 187 26.76 15.10 -24.08
C MET A 187 26.50 15.98 -25.31
N THR A 188 26.71 17.29 -25.17
CA THR A 188 26.56 18.24 -26.28
C THR A 188 27.60 17.99 -27.38
N ALA A 189 28.85 17.71 -26.98
CA ALA A 189 29.92 17.40 -27.92
C ALA A 189 29.66 16.09 -28.69
N GLU A 190 29.09 15.08 -28.02
CA GLU A 190 28.81 13.80 -28.65
C GLU A 190 27.59 13.87 -29.57
N TYR A 191 26.55 14.63 -29.20
CA TYR A 191 25.42 14.93 -30.08
C TYR A 191 25.86 15.60 -31.38
N GLN A 192 26.82 16.52 -31.32
CA GLN A 192 27.36 17.19 -32.50
C GLN A 192 28.15 16.24 -33.42
N LYS A 193 28.84 15.25 -32.84
CA LYS A 193 29.63 14.28 -33.61
C LYS A 193 28.79 13.17 -34.19
N ASN A 194 27.76 12.72 -33.47
CA ASN A 194 26.96 11.58 -33.87
C ASN A 194 25.48 11.75 -33.46
N PRO A 195 24.72 12.63 -34.17
CA PRO A 195 23.34 12.98 -33.81
C PRO A 195 22.39 11.77 -33.78
N ALA A 196 22.70 10.73 -34.55
CA ALA A 196 21.90 9.52 -34.66
C ALA A 196 21.88 8.65 -33.39
N LEU A 197 22.77 8.91 -32.42
CA LEU A 197 22.78 8.19 -31.14
C LEU A 197 21.75 8.71 -30.12
N PHE A 198 21.15 9.88 -30.38
CA PHE A 198 20.26 10.58 -29.45
C PHE A 198 18.83 10.78 -30.00
N GLY A 199 18.51 10.17 -31.14
CA GLY A 199 17.21 10.25 -31.83
C GLY A 199 16.37 9.01 -31.67
#